data_AF-G3Y1V8-F1
#
_entry.id   AF-G3Y1V8-F1
#
_cell.length_a   1.000
_cell.length_b   1.000
_cell.length_c   1.000
_cell.angle_alpha   90.00
_cell.angle_beta   90.00
_cell.angle_gamma   90.00
#
_symmetry.space_group_name_H-M   'P 1'
#
loop_
_entity.id
_entity.type
_entity.pdbx_description
1 polymer ?
#
loop_
_entity_poly.entity_id
_entity_poly.type
_entity_poly.pdbx_seq_one_letter_code
_entity_poly.pdbx_strand_id
1 'polypeptide(L)'
;LNSTSAPQTQNPAYPLYPSVTQLLHEKGIPESEVSKIPASGPKGRLLKGDVLAYLGAIPAEYPSEQAARLAKLAHLDLSNIKIAAPVKPAEPAPAVEEKPVARPPPTTSVAVSISLAAVLSVQKKIKETLGTTVPLSTFLARATDLANDDLPRSSRETPSADELFDEILGAQPIKFTRGEYIPELNAEEARPVQKKQKVEDDLIDFLAGKVSKKAAATAKSVVEPAANVFSLTVPVEEEKRAKVFLDRVKTLLTVEPGRLVL
;
A
#
# COMPACT_ATOMS: atom_id res chain seq x y z
N LEU A 1 17.66 43.46 -9.43
CA LEU A 1 18.97 44.11 -9.22
C LEU A 1 19.98 43.37 -10.07
N ASN A 2 20.28 43.92 -11.25
CA ASN A 2 21.23 43.33 -12.19
C ASN A 2 22.65 43.44 -11.62
N SER A 3 23.37 42.33 -11.56
CA SER A 3 24.80 42.31 -11.27
C SER A 3 25.51 41.49 -12.33
N THR A 4 25.65 42.10 -13.51
CA THR A 4 26.81 41.82 -14.38
C THR A 4 28.04 42.03 -13.50
N SER A 5 28.73 40.94 -13.15
CA SER A 5 29.89 40.98 -12.27
C SER A 5 31.13 40.61 -13.09
N ALA A 6 31.99 41.60 -13.31
CA ALA A 6 33.40 41.36 -13.59
C ALA A 6 33.98 40.41 -12.51
N PRO A 7 35.04 39.63 -12.80
CA PRO A 7 35.62 38.72 -11.81
C PRO A 7 35.95 39.49 -10.52
N GLN A 8 35.16 39.26 -9.48
CA GLN A 8 35.35 39.90 -8.18
C GLN A 8 36.33 39.05 -7.38
N THR A 9 37.39 39.66 -6.89
CA THR A 9 38.31 39.01 -5.94
C THR A 9 37.68 38.98 -4.54
N GLN A 10 38.22 38.16 -3.65
CA GLN A 10 37.82 38.07 -2.24
C GLN A 10 37.58 39.46 -1.63
N ASN A 11 36.37 39.71 -1.13
CA ASN A 11 36.06 40.88 -0.33
C ASN A 11 36.61 40.72 1.11
N PRO A 12 37.53 41.58 1.57
CA PRO A 12 38.12 41.48 2.91
C PRO A 12 37.12 41.79 4.04
N ALA A 13 35.95 42.36 3.73
CA ALA A 13 34.89 42.62 4.72
C ALA A 13 34.21 41.35 5.24
N TYR A 14 34.38 40.20 4.57
CA TYR A 14 33.79 38.93 4.98
C TYR A 14 34.87 37.91 5.33
N PRO A 15 34.82 37.30 6.54
CA PRO A 15 35.78 36.26 6.92
C PRO A 15 35.63 35.02 6.03
N LEU A 16 36.74 34.31 5.86
CA LEU A 16 36.77 33.02 5.16
C LEU A 16 35.95 31.97 5.91
N TYR A 17 35.32 31.06 5.17
CA TYR A 17 34.65 29.92 5.78
C TYR A 17 35.69 28.92 6.34
N PRO A 18 35.40 28.23 7.46
CA PRO A 18 36.31 27.23 8.03
C PRO A 18 36.73 26.15 7.02
N SER A 19 35.81 25.73 6.15
CA SER A 19 36.07 24.75 5.10
C SER A 19 36.99 25.26 3.99
N VAL A 20 37.00 26.57 3.73
CA VAL A 20 37.90 27.23 2.78
C VAL A 20 39.27 27.42 3.43
N THR A 21 39.33 27.90 4.67
CA THR A 21 40.58 28.03 5.44
C THR A 21 41.29 26.69 5.57
N GLN A 22 40.56 25.62 5.92
CA GLN A 22 41.11 24.27 5.98
C GLN A 22 41.67 23.82 4.63
N LEU A 23 40.93 24.04 3.53
CA LEU A 23 41.38 23.66 2.19
C LEU A 23 42.62 24.44 1.74
N LEU A 24 42.71 25.73 2.05
CA LEU A 24 43.87 26.56 1.77
C LEU A 24 45.11 26.04 2.52
N HIS A 25 44.95 25.68 3.79
CA HIS A 25 46.03 25.11 4.61
C HIS A 25 46.46 23.72 4.09
N GLU A 26 45.51 22.84 3.76
CA GLU A 26 45.79 21.49 3.22
C GLU A 26 46.53 21.55 1.88
N LYS A 27 46.26 22.56 1.06
CA LYS A 27 46.87 22.74 -0.26
C LYS A 27 48.07 23.68 -0.26
N GLY A 28 48.45 24.21 0.92
CA GLY A 28 49.62 25.07 1.09
C GLY A 28 49.52 26.42 0.38
N ILE A 29 48.30 26.92 0.14
CA ILE A 29 48.09 28.22 -0.51
C ILE A 29 48.23 29.32 0.55
N PRO A 30 49.18 30.27 0.41
CA PRO A 30 49.34 31.36 1.35
C PRO A 30 48.19 32.37 1.23
N GLU A 31 47.85 33.03 2.33
CA GLU A 31 46.75 34.02 2.39
C GLU A 31 46.90 35.16 1.36
N SER A 32 48.13 35.45 0.92
CA SER A 32 48.44 36.43 -0.13
C SER A 32 47.92 36.05 -1.52
N GLU A 33 47.71 34.77 -1.79
CA GLU A 33 47.18 34.29 -3.07
C GLU A 33 45.65 34.27 -3.10
N VAL A 34 45.00 34.34 -1.93
CA VAL A 34 43.54 34.38 -1.79
C VAL A 34 42.94 35.59 -2.54
N SER A 35 43.65 36.72 -2.55
CA SER A 35 43.22 37.91 -3.29
C SER A 35 43.28 37.76 -4.82
N LYS A 36 43.96 36.72 -5.35
CA LYS A 36 44.06 36.45 -6.79
C LYS A 36 42.99 35.47 -7.28
N ILE A 37 42.30 34.79 -6.37
CA ILE A 37 41.29 33.79 -6.72
C ILE A 37 39.97 34.52 -7.08
N PRO A 38 39.39 34.24 -8.26
CA PRO A 38 38.08 34.78 -8.62
C PRO A 38 37.00 34.19 -7.70
N ALA A 39 36.25 35.06 -7.03
CA ALA A 39 35.18 34.67 -6.13
C ALA A 39 33.83 34.67 -6.87
N SER A 40 33.14 33.52 -6.88
CA SER A 40 31.80 33.38 -7.48
C SER A 40 30.66 33.53 -6.47
N GLY A 41 30.98 33.58 -5.17
CA GLY A 41 29.98 33.63 -4.12
C GLY A 41 29.31 35.00 -3.94
N PRO A 42 28.15 35.04 -3.26
CA PRO A 42 27.40 36.28 -3.03
C PRO A 42 28.27 37.36 -2.37
N LYS A 43 28.23 38.57 -2.93
CA LYS A 43 29.02 39.74 -2.49
C LYS A 43 30.55 39.57 -2.61
N GLY A 44 31.04 38.79 -3.58
CA GLY A 44 32.47 38.58 -3.80
C GLY A 44 33.10 37.68 -2.73
N ARG A 45 32.33 36.70 -2.24
CA ARG A 45 32.76 35.75 -1.22
C ARG A 45 33.40 34.54 -1.88
N LEU A 46 34.58 34.14 -1.42
CA LEU A 46 35.25 32.95 -1.89
C LEU A 46 34.57 31.67 -1.40
N LEU A 47 34.27 30.77 -2.32
CA LEU A 47 33.69 29.47 -2.06
C LEU A 47 34.71 28.35 -2.24
N LYS A 48 34.41 27.18 -1.69
CA LYS A 48 35.24 25.98 -1.86
C LYS A 48 35.45 25.64 -3.34
N GLY A 49 34.42 25.82 -4.15
CA GLY A 49 34.49 25.61 -5.61
C GLY A 49 35.51 26.53 -6.29
N ASP A 50 35.61 27.79 -5.88
CA ASP A 50 36.53 28.76 -6.46
C ASP A 50 38.00 28.37 -6.20
N VAL A 51 38.30 27.89 -4.99
CA VAL A 51 39.64 27.39 -4.64
C VAL A 51 39.97 26.11 -5.43
N LEU A 52 39.00 25.20 -5.58
CA LEU A 52 39.19 23.98 -6.37
C LEU A 52 39.36 24.28 -7.87
N ALA A 53 38.69 25.30 -8.38
CA ALA A 53 38.83 25.78 -9.75
C ALA A 53 40.22 26.40 -9.97
N TYR A 54 40.71 27.18 -9.01
CA TYR A 54 42.06 27.73 -9.04
C TYR A 54 43.15 26.64 -9.03
N LEU A 55 42.91 25.56 -8.30
CA LEU A 55 43.79 24.38 -8.26
C LEU A 55 43.70 23.49 -9.52
N GLY A 56 42.77 23.77 -10.44
CA GLY A 56 42.54 22.96 -11.64
C GLY A 56 41.87 21.61 -11.37
N ALA A 57 41.33 21.39 -10.17
CA ALA A 57 40.61 20.16 -9.82
C ALA A 57 39.20 20.13 -10.46
N ILE A 58 38.67 21.30 -10.82
CA ILE A 58 37.42 21.48 -11.56
C ILE A 58 37.61 22.53 -12.66
N PRO A 59 36.77 22.56 -13.71
CA PRO A 59 36.81 23.60 -14.74
C PRO A 59 36.64 25.00 -14.14
N ALA A 60 37.38 25.99 -14.66
CA ALA A 60 37.44 27.35 -14.13
C ALA A 60 36.09 28.09 -14.19
N GLU A 61 35.27 27.75 -15.19
CA GLU A 61 33.96 28.34 -15.47
C GLU A 61 32.82 27.67 -14.68
N TYR A 62 33.07 26.49 -14.09
CA TYR A 62 32.02 25.72 -13.43
C TYR A 62 31.37 26.45 -12.25
N PRO A 63 32.11 27.11 -11.32
CA PRO A 63 31.50 27.83 -10.21
C PRO A 63 30.59 28.99 -10.67
N SER A 64 30.99 29.73 -11.70
CA SER A 64 30.24 30.87 -12.22
C SER A 64 28.98 30.43 -12.98
N GLU A 65 29.05 29.35 -13.76
CA GLU A 65 27.88 28.75 -14.42
C GLU A 65 26.86 28.20 -13.42
N GLN A 66 27.31 27.51 -12.38
CA GLN A 66 26.43 27.00 -11.33
C GLN A 66 25.76 28.15 -10.57
N ALA A 67 26.49 29.21 -10.23
CA ALA A 67 25.92 30.40 -9.61
C ALA A 67 24.82 31.03 -10.49
N ALA A 68 25.05 31.14 -11.80
CA ALA A 68 24.06 31.65 -12.75
C ALA A 68 22.83 30.74 -12.86
N ARG A 69 23.02 29.41 -12.85
CA ARG A 69 21.91 28.44 -12.88
C ARG A 69 21.08 28.51 -11.59
N LEU A 70 21.73 28.58 -10.43
CA LEU A 70 21.05 28.71 -9.16
C LEU A 70 20.29 30.03 -9.07
N ALA A 71 20.84 31.14 -9.56
CA ALA A 71 20.14 32.42 -9.62
C ALA A 71 18.87 32.34 -10.49
N LYS A 72 18.93 31.62 -11.62
CA LYS A 72 17.76 31.38 -12.49
C LYS A 72 16.69 30.52 -11.79
N LEU A 73 17.08 29.45 -11.11
CA LEU A 73 16.15 28.54 -10.42
C LEU A 73 15.62 29.09 -9.09
N ALA A 74 16.34 29.99 -8.44
CA ALA A 74 15.93 30.62 -7.18
C ALA A 74 14.74 31.57 -7.37
N HIS A 75 14.56 32.10 -8.58
CA HIS A 75 13.35 32.84 -8.92
C HIS A 75 12.31 31.87 -9.45
N LEU A 76 11.21 31.69 -8.72
CA LEU A 76 10.04 30.97 -9.24
C LEU A 76 9.49 31.78 -10.40
N ASP A 77 9.73 31.32 -11.62
CA ASP A 77 9.22 31.97 -12.83
C ASP A 77 7.71 31.72 -12.95
N LEU A 78 6.93 32.67 -12.44
CA LEU A 78 5.47 32.64 -12.49
C LEU A 78 4.91 33.17 -13.83
N SER A 79 5.76 33.54 -14.79
CA SER A 79 5.33 34.21 -16.04
C SER A 79 4.52 33.32 -16.98
N ASN A 80 4.60 31.99 -16.84
CA ASN A 80 3.84 31.01 -17.65
C ASN A 80 2.74 30.28 -16.86
N ILE A 81 2.27 30.84 -15.74
CA ILE A 81 1.15 30.26 -15.02
C ILE A 81 -0.15 30.59 -15.75
N LYS A 82 -0.72 29.60 -16.45
CA LYS A 82 -2.11 29.62 -16.89
C LYS A 82 -2.99 29.53 -15.65
N ILE A 83 -3.49 30.68 -15.19
CA ILE A 83 -4.45 30.74 -14.08
C ILE A 83 -5.66 29.90 -14.49
N ALA A 84 -5.90 28.80 -13.78
CA ALA A 84 -7.10 28.01 -13.96
C ALA A 84 -8.30 28.93 -13.73
N ALA A 85 -9.18 29.03 -14.73
CA ALA A 85 -10.35 29.89 -14.65
C ALA A 85 -11.16 29.51 -13.39
N PRO A 86 -11.61 30.51 -12.61
CA PRO A 86 -12.42 30.23 -11.43
C PRO A 86 -13.66 29.44 -11.85
N VAL A 87 -13.92 28.33 -11.15
CA VAL A 87 -15.07 27.47 -11.39
C VAL A 87 -16.34 28.31 -11.26
N LYS A 88 -16.92 28.65 -12.41
CA LYS A 88 -18.23 29.29 -12.49
C LYS A 88 -19.28 28.29 -11.97
N PRO A 89 -20.21 28.71 -11.10
CA PRO A 89 -21.35 27.87 -10.73
C PRO A 89 -22.10 27.44 -12.00
N ALA A 90 -22.40 26.14 -12.07
CA ALA A 90 -22.91 25.48 -13.26
C ALA A 90 -24.26 26.06 -13.74
N GLU A 91 -24.27 26.54 -14.98
CA GLU A 91 -25.46 26.55 -15.83
C GLU A 91 -25.28 25.49 -16.93
N PRO A 92 -26.37 24.81 -17.36
CA PRO A 92 -26.29 23.60 -18.16
C PRO A 92 -25.81 23.91 -19.57
N ALA A 93 -24.61 23.42 -19.91
CA ALA A 93 -24.07 23.51 -21.27
C ALA A 93 -24.63 22.37 -22.15
N PRO A 94 -24.89 22.64 -23.44
CA PRO A 94 -25.39 21.68 -24.41
C PRO A 94 -24.32 20.64 -24.80
N ALA A 95 -24.82 19.48 -25.24
CA ALA A 95 -24.08 18.28 -25.59
C ALA A 95 -22.81 18.53 -26.40
N VAL A 96 -21.66 18.16 -25.81
CA VAL A 96 -20.39 17.98 -26.50
C VAL A 96 -20.08 16.49 -26.45
N GLU A 97 -19.82 15.94 -27.64
CA GLU A 97 -19.60 14.52 -27.93
C GLU A 97 -18.68 13.82 -26.92
N GLU A 98 -19.23 12.78 -26.29
CA GLU A 98 -18.52 11.84 -25.43
C GLU A 98 -17.38 11.18 -26.20
N LYS A 99 -16.14 11.54 -25.85
CA LYS A 99 -15.05 10.56 -25.88
C LYS A 99 -15.52 9.36 -25.04
N PRO A 100 -15.35 8.11 -25.49
CA PRO A 100 -15.92 6.96 -24.83
C PRO A 100 -15.39 6.90 -23.39
N VAL A 101 -16.30 7.12 -22.44
CA VAL A 101 -16.09 6.84 -21.02
C VAL A 101 -15.60 5.41 -20.96
N ALA A 102 -14.34 5.22 -20.56
CA ALA A 102 -13.81 3.91 -20.24
C ALA A 102 -14.81 3.27 -19.26
N ARG A 103 -15.44 2.17 -19.68
CA ARG A 103 -16.33 1.39 -18.82
C ARG A 103 -15.65 1.22 -17.46
N PRO A 104 -16.35 1.46 -16.34
CA PRO A 104 -15.82 1.06 -15.05
C PRO A 104 -15.36 -0.41 -15.17
N PRO A 105 -14.15 -0.73 -14.71
CA PRO A 105 -13.63 -2.08 -14.87
C PRO A 105 -14.66 -3.06 -14.29
N PRO A 106 -14.93 -4.18 -14.96
CA PRO A 106 -15.90 -5.14 -14.46
C PRO A 106 -15.47 -5.55 -13.04
N THR A 107 -16.35 -5.30 -12.07
CA THR A 107 -16.18 -5.70 -10.68
C THR A 107 -16.91 -7.02 -10.47
N THR A 108 -16.26 -7.96 -9.81
CA THR A 108 -16.81 -9.27 -9.44
C THR A 108 -16.94 -9.34 -7.93
N SER A 109 -18.09 -9.84 -7.45
CA SER A 109 -18.28 -10.19 -6.06
C SER A 109 -17.89 -11.65 -5.84
N VAL A 110 -16.95 -11.89 -4.93
CA VAL A 110 -16.56 -13.24 -4.49
C VAL A 110 -17.10 -13.43 -3.09
N ALA A 111 -17.87 -14.50 -2.86
CA ALA A 111 -18.49 -14.80 -1.57
C ALA A 111 -18.11 -16.21 -1.09
N VAL A 112 -17.77 -16.33 0.19
CA VAL A 112 -17.44 -17.61 0.85
C VAL A 112 -18.17 -17.71 2.18
N SER A 113 -18.83 -18.86 2.42
CA SER A 113 -19.46 -19.16 3.70
C SER A 113 -18.43 -19.69 4.72
N ILE A 114 -18.39 -19.07 5.91
CA ILE A 114 -17.46 -19.39 6.98
C ILE A 114 -18.24 -19.62 8.28
N SER A 115 -17.92 -20.70 8.98
CA SER A 115 -18.51 -21.03 10.29
C SER A 115 -17.70 -20.37 11.43
N LEU A 116 -18.38 -19.66 12.33
CA LEU A 116 -17.75 -18.98 13.48
C LEU A 116 -17.79 -19.81 14.77
N ALA A 117 -18.19 -21.08 14.70
CA ALA A 117 -18.33 -21.94 15.87
C ALA A 117 -17.01 -22.13 16.65
N ALA A 118 -15.89 -22.26 15.93
CA ALA A 118 -14.57 -22.40 16.54
C ALA A 118 -14.15 -21.14 17.32
N VAL A 119 -14.38 -19.96 16.75
CA VAL A 119 -14.11 -18.66 17.39
C VAL A 119 -14.92 -18.52 18.69
N LEU A 120 -16.22 -18.86 18.66
CA LEU A 120 -17.08 -18.81 19.84
C LEU A 120 -16.61 -19.78 20.93
N SER A 121 -16.09 -20.95 20.56
CA SER A 121 -15.55 -21.90 21.54
C SER A 121 -14.30 -21.35 22.24
N VAL A 122 -13.41 -20.68 21.49
CA VAL A 122 -12.21 -20.04 22.06
C VAL A 122 -12.58 -18.85 22.92
N GLN A 123 -13.54 -18.03 22.50
CA GLN A 123 -14.05 -16.93 23.30
C GLN A 123 -14.57 -17.40 24.67
N LYS A 124 -15.32 -18.51 24.70
CA LYS A 124 -15.79 -19.13 25.95
C LYS A 124 -14.62 -19.62 26.82
N LYS A 125 -13.65 -20.31 26.23
CA LYS A 125 -12.45 -20.78 26.95
C LYS A 125 -11.63 -19.63 27.54
N ILE A 126 -11.44 -18.53 26.81
CA ILE A 126 -10.72 -17.34 27.30
C ILE A 126 -11.51 -16.70 28.46
N LYS A 127 -12.83 -16.60 28.33
CA LYS A 127 -13.69 -16.08 29.40
C LYS A 127 -13.63 -16.95 30.67
N GLU A 128 -13.56 -18.27 30.52
CA GLU A 128 -13.45 -19.22 31.64
C GLU A 128 -12.07 -19.18 32.31
N THR A 129 -11.00 -19.01 31.53
CA THR A 129 -9.60 -19.08 32.03
C THR A 129 -9.09 -17.75 32.55
N LEU A 130 -9.38 -16.64 31.85
CA LEU A 130 -8.83 -15.32 32.14
C LEU A 130 -9.88 -14.34 32.68
N GLY A 131 -11.17 -14.71 32.68
CA GLY A 131 -12.26 -13.84 33.11
C GLY A 131 -12.57 -12.68 32.16
N THR A 132 -11.79 -12.52 31.09
CA THR A 132 -11.92 -11.45 30.09
C THR A 132 -12.59 -11.95 28.81
N THR A 133 -13.49 -11.16 28.24
CA THR A 133 -14.10 -11.47 26.92
C THR A 133 -13.38 -10.68 25.84
N VAL A 134 -12.85 -11.37 24.83
CA VAL A 134 -12.36 -10.74 23.59
C VAL A 134 -13.55 -10.59 22.62
N PRO A 135 -13.81 -9.39 22.05
CA PRO A 135 -14.85 -9.18 21.06
C PRO A 135 -14.61 -9.96 19.77
N LEU A 136 -15.68 -10.41 19.11
CA LEU A 136 -15.60 -11.09 17.81
C LEU A 136 -14.98 -10.21 16.72
N SER A 137 -15.21 -8.89 16.78
CA SER A 137 -14.60 -7.92 15.87
C SER A 137 -13.08 -7.95 15.91
N THR A 138 -12.47 -8.23 17.07
CA THR A 138 -11.02 -8.34 17.21
C THR A 138 -10.48 -9.57 16.48
N PHE A 139 -11.17 -10.72 16.57
CA PHE A 139 -10.79 -11.91 15.81
C PHE A 139 -10.91 -11.68 14.31
N LEU A 140 -11.96 -11.00 13.87
CA LEU A 140 -12.16 -10.67 12.46
C LEU A 140 -11.06 -9.71 11.97
N ALA A 141 -10.79 -8.62 12.67
CA ALA A 141 -9.75 -7.67 12.31
C ALA A 141 -8.37 -8.33 12.22
N ARG A 142 -8.01 -9.16 13.19
CA ARG A 142 -6.73 -9.90 13.18
C ARG A 142 -6.67 -10.91 12.05
N ALA A 143 -7.77 -11.62 11.79
CA ALA A 143 -7.83 -12.56 10.68
C ALA A 143 -7.72 -11.85 9.33
N THR A 144 -8.33 -10.66 9.17
CA THR A 144 -8.22 -9.87 7.94
C THR A 144 -6.83 -9.30 7.75
N ASP A 145 -6.21 -8.80 8.82
CA ASP A 145 -4.84 -8.27 8.76
C ASP A 145 -3.85 -9.36 8.32
N LEU A 146 -3.91 -10.54 8.96
CA LEU A 146 -3.04 -11.66 8.60
C LEU A 146 -3.36 -12.26 7.23
N ALA A 147 -4.62 -12.26 6.81
CA ALA A 147 -4.98 -12.75 5.49
C ALA A 147 -4.54 -11.79 4.36
N ASN A 148 -4.42 -10.50 4.67
CA ASN A 148 -3.87 -9.49 3.76
C ASN A 148 -2.36 -9.60 3.60
N ASP A 149 -1.67 -10.20 4.55
CA ASP A 149 -0.24 -10.48 4.44
C ASP A 149 0.02 -11.65 3.47
N ASP A 150 1.14 -11.59 2.73
CA ASP A 150 1.59 -12.61 1.77
C ASP A 150 0.61 -12.98 0.65
N LEU A 151 -0.22 -12.07 0.16
CA LEU A 151 -1.10 -12.37 -0.98
C LEU A 151 -0.30 -12.46 -2.28
N PRO A 152 -0.71 -13.29 -3.25
CA PRO A 152 -0.09 -13.28 -4.56
C PRO A 152 -0.10 -11.88 -5.16
N ARG A 153 1.00 -11.47 -5.82
CA ARG A 153 1.09 -10.17 -6.50
C ARG A 153 -0.10 -9.94 -7.42
N SER A 154 -0.65 -8.73 -7.41
CA SER A 154 -1.75 -8.38 -8.30
C SER A 154 -1.27 -8.31 -9.75
N SER A 155 -2.14 -8.70 -10.70
CA SER A 155 -1.83 -8.63 -12.14
C SER A 155 -1.69 -7.19 -12.65
N ARG A 156 -2.13 -6.20 -11.84
CA ARG A 156 -2.11 -4.76 -12.16
C ARG A 156 -0.85 -4.06 -11.71
N GLU A 157 -0.15 -4.62 -10.74
CA GLU A 157 0.96 -3.98 -10.08
C GLU A 157 2.27 -4.36 -10.76
N THR A 158 2.85 -3.40 -11.47
CA THR A 158 4.14 -3.57 -12.15
C THR A 158 5.30 -3.53 -11.17
N PRO A 159 6.40 -4.28 -11.42
CA PRO A 159 7.64 -4.20 -10.65
C PRO A 159 8.15 -2.77 -10.49
N SER A 160 8.54 -2.41 -9.28
CA SER A 160 9.23 -1.15 -9.01
C SER A 160 10.63 -1.18 -9.66
N ALA A 161 11.20 -0.01 -9.97
CA ALA A 161 12.55 0.09 -10.50
C ALA A 161 13.59 -0.51 -9.52
N ASP A 162 13.36 -0.37 -8.22
CA ASP A 162 14.22 -0.94 -7.18
C ASP A 162 14.07 -2.46 -7.14
N GLU A 163 12.86 -3.00 -7.26
CA GLU A 163 12.62 -4.46 -7.33
C GLU A 163 13.36 -5.08 -8.51
N LEU A 164 13.30 -4.42 -9.67
CA LEU A 164 13.99 -4.86 -10.88
C LEU A 164 15.51 -4.74 -10.75
N PHE A 165 15.99 -3.67 -10.10
CA PHE A 165 17.41 -3.49 -9.85
C PHE A 165 17.95 -4.54 -8.90
N ASP A 166 17.24 -4.81 -7.81
CA ASP A 166 17.61 -5.85 -6.84
C ASP A 166 17.59 -7.24 -7.50
N GLU A 167 16.62 -7.51 -8.38
CA GLU A 167 16.59 -8.75 -9.18
C GLU A 167 17.83 -8.87 -10.09
N ILE A 168 18.28 -7.77 -10.71
CA ILE A 168 19.53 -7.73 -11.49
C ILE A 168 20.76 -7.98 -10.60
N LEU A 169 20.73 -7.51 -9.36
CA LEU A 169 21.77 -7.78 -8.35
C LEU A 169 21.72 -9.21 -7.77
N GLY A 170 20.70 -10.01 -8.13
CA GLY A 170 20.56 -11.41 -7.71
C GLY A 170 19.60 -11.63 -6.53
N ALA A 171 18.81 -10.63 -6.15
CA ALA A 171 17.72 -10.82 -5.19
C ALA A 171 16.60 -11.69 -5.79
N GLN A 172 15.85 -12.38 -4.93
CA GLN A 172 14.70 -13.17 -5.39
C GLN A 172 13.53 -12.24 -5.75
N PRO A 173 12.78 -12.54 -6.83
CA PRO A 173 11.65 -11.72 -7.24
C PRO A 173 10.54 -11.76 -6.19
N ILE A 174 9.99 -10.59 -5.87
CA ILE A 174 8.88 -10.45 -4.91
C ILE A 174 7.60 -11.00 -5.55
N LYS A 175 7.19 -12.20 -5.10
CA LYS A 175 5.98 -12.89 -5.59
C LYS A 175 4.73 -12.59 -4.77
N PHE A 176 4.94 -12.15 -3.53
CA PHE A 176 3.88 -11.91 -2.56
C PHE A 176 3.88 -10.45 -2.16
N THR A 177 2.70 -9.85 -2.13
CA THR A 177 2.50 -8.46 -1.74
C THR A 177 1.33 -8.36 -0.77
N ARG A 178 1.39 -7.35 0.10
CA ARG A 178 0.32 -7.07 1.05
C ARG A 178 -0.92 -6.55 0.32
N GLY A 179 -2.09 -7.06 0.67
CA GLY A 179 -3.38 -6.56 0.18
C GLY A 179 -4.05 -5.60 1.14
N GLU A 180 -5.09 -4.93 0.66
CA GLU A 180 -5.97 -4.06 1.45
C GLU A 180 -7.43 -4.48 1.24
N TYR A 181 -7.71 -5.76 1.47
CA TYR A 181 -9.07 -6.30 1.34
C TYR A 181 -9.79 -6.22 2.69
N ILE A 182 -11.00 -5.68 2.67
CA ILE A 182 -11.90 -5.60 3.83
C ILE A 182 -13.17 -6.40 3.48
N PRO A 183 -13.39 -7.56 4.10
CA PRO A 183 -14.55 -8.38 3.80
C PRO A 183 -15.83 -7.79 4.39
N GLU A 184 -16.89 -7.83 3.59
CA GLU A 184 -18.25 -7.53 4.05
C GLU A 184 -18.88 -8.79 4.64
N LEU A 185 -19.40 -8.69 5.86
CA LEU A 185 -20.09 -9.80 6.53
C LEU A 185 -21.59 -9.70 6.25
N ASN A 186 -22.08 -10.62 5.43
CA ASN A 186 -23.51 -10.83 5.23
C ASN A 186 -23.94 -12.08 6.01
N ALA A 187 -24.67 -11.87 7.10
CA ALA A 187 -25.26 -12.98 7.85
C ALA A 187 -26.49 -13.48 7.07
N GLU A 188 -26.39 -14.65 6.44
CA GLU A 188 -27.58 -15.32 5.91
C GLU A 188 -28.34 -15.92 7.08
N GLU A 189 -29.59 -15.50 7.25
CA GLU A 189 -30.47 -16.05 8.28
C GLU A 189 -30.62 -17.56 8.07
N ALA A 190 -30.34 -18.33 9.14
CA ALA A 190 -30.43 -19.78 9.11
C ALA A 190 -31.86 -20.21 8.74
N ARG A 191 -32.08 -20.58 7.48
CA ARG A 191 -33.34 -21.20 7.05
C ARG A 191 -33.39 -22.60 7.67
N PRO A 192 -34.48 -22.98 8.35
CA PRO A 192 -34.63 -24.33 8.88
C PRO A 192 -34.74 -25.30 7.71
N VAL A 193 -33.62 -25.93 7.34
CA VAL A 193 -33.64 -27.02 6.37
C VAL A 193 -34.15 -28.27 7.09
N GLN A 194 -35.43 -28.60 6.87
CA GLN A 194 -35.98 -29.87 7.31
C GLN A 194 -35.33 -31.00 6.49
N LYS A 195 -34.22 -31.56 6.97
CA LYS A 195 -33.69 -32.81 6.45
C LYS A 195 -34.65 -33.93 6.82
N LYS A 196 -35.51 -34.34 5.88
CA LYS A 196 -36.29 -35.58 6.00
C LYS A 196 -35.28 -36.73 5.99
N GLN A 197 -35.04 -37.35 7.15
CA GLN A 197 -34.33 -38.62 7.19
C GLN A 197 -35.20 -39.63 6.43
N LYS A 198 -34.71 -40.10 5.29
CA LYS A 198 -35.31 -41.22 4.59
C LYS A 198 -34.97 -42.45 5.44
N VAL A 199 -35.98 -42.99 6.13
CA VAL A 199 -35.86 -44.31 6.75
C VAL A 199 -35.73 -45.28 5.57
N GLU A 200 -34.59 -45.94 5.45
CA GLU A 200 -34.46 -47.04 4.51
C GLU A 200 -35.25 -48.21 5.09
N ASP A 201 -36.21 -48.72 4.32
CA ASP A 201 -36.97 -49.89 4.72
C ASP A 201 -36.00 -51.08 4.85
N ASP A 202 -35.98 -51.72 6.02
CA ASP A 202 -35.11 -52.85 6.30
C ASP A 202 -35.36 -53.98 5.28
N LEU A 203 -34.30 -54.44 4.60
CA LEU A 203 -34.38 -55.44 3.52
C LEU A 203 -35.07 -56.74 3.96
N ILE A 204 -35.00 -57.07 5.26
CA ILE A 204 -35.62 -58.25 5.85
C ILE A 204 -37.15 -58.12 5.92
N ASP A 205 -37.68 -56.91 6.14
CA ASP A 205 -39.13 -56.65 6.16
C ASP A 205 -39.72 -56.62 4.74
N PHE A 206 -38.94 -56.17 3.75
CA PHE A 206 -39.30 -56.24 2.32
C PHE A 206 -39.42 -57.69 1.82
N LEU A 207 -38.45 -58.55 2.16
CA LEU A 207 -38.46 -59.97 1.76
C LEU A 207 -39.50 -60.79 2.52
N ALA A 208 -39.87 -60.39 3.73
CA ALA A 208 -40.89 -61.05 4.54
C ALA A 208 -42.34 -60.70 4.14
N GLY A 209 -42.54 -59.83 3.14
CA GLY A 209 -43.86 -59.49 2.60
C GLY A 209 -44.77 -58.70 3.56
N LYS A 210 -44.24 -58.18 4.67
CA LYS A 210 -44.99 -57.42 5.67
C LYS A 210 -44.83 -55.92 5.42
N VAL A 211 -45.77 -55.33 4.69
CA VAL A 211 -45.90 -53.87 4.57
C VAL A 211 -46.43 -53.28 5.89
N SER A 212 -45.53 -53.03 6.84
CA SER A 212 -45.89 -52.30 8.05
C SER A 212 -45.98 -50.81 7.73
N LYS A 213 -47.20 -50.25 7.82
CA LYS A 213 -47.38 -48.79 7.85
C LYS A 213 -46.98 -48.31 9.24
N LYS A 214 -45.80 -47.70 9.39
CA LYS A 214 -45.44 -47.00 10.64
C LYS A 214 -45.06 -45.54 10.46
N ALA A 215 -45.42 -44.84 11.53
CA ALA A 215 -45.60 -43.42 11.73
C ALA A 215 -44.43 -42.53 11.27
N ALA A 216 -44.79 -41.31 10.86
CA ALA A 216 -43.88 -40.23 10.54
C ALA A 216 -42.82 -40.03 11.63
N ALA A 217 -41.56 -40.16 11.23
CA ALA A 217 -40.42 -39.88 12.08
C ALA A 217 -40.45 -38.42 12.57
N THR A 218 -40.24 -38.22 13.87
CA THR A 218 -40.05 -36.90 14.48
C THR A 218 -38.84 -36.22 13.85
N ALA A 219 -39.06 -35.11 13.16
CA ALA A 219 -37.99 -34.27 12.65
C ALA A 219 -37.15 -33.75 13.82
N LYS A 220 -35.91 -34.24 13.98
CA LYS A 220 -34.92 -33.55 14.80
C LYS A 220 -34.46 -32.33 14.04
N SER A 221 -34.75 -31.13 14.54
CA SER A 221 -34.14 -29.89 14.02
C SER A 221 -32.66 -29.88 14.40
N VAL A 222 -31.81 -30.34 13.48
CA VAL A 222 -30.39 -30.02 13.56
C VAL A 222 -30.26 -28.57 13.12
N VAL A 223 -30.05 -27.67 14.09
CA VAL A 223 -29.69 -26.29 13.80
C VAL A 223 -28.28 -26.34 13.23
N GLU A 224 -28.16 -26.24 11.90
CA GLU A 224 -26.85 -26.02 11.30
C GLU A 224 -26.31 -24.67 11.79
N PRO A 225 -25.02 -24.56 12.13
CA PRO A 225 -24.45 -23.28 12.57
C PRO A 225 -24.67 -22.26 11.45
N ALA A 226 -25.20 -21.09 11.80
CA ALA A 226 -25.43 -20.01 10.84
C ALA A 226 -24.17 -19.79 9.98
N ALA A 227 -24.29 -20.05 8.69
CA ALA A 227 -23.21 -19.89 7.74
C ALA A 227 -23.11 -18.39 7.44
N ASN A 228 -22.12 -17.72 8.03
CA ASN A 228 -21.89 -16.31 7.76
C ASN A 228 -21.19 -16.20 6.42
N VAL A 229 -21.76 -15.42 5.50
CA VAL A 229 -21.22 -15.24 4.15
C VAL A 229 -20.32 -14.01 4.16
N PHE A 230 -19.05 -14.21 3.83
CA PHE A 230 -18.07 -13.14 3.67
C PHE A 230 -17.95 -12.82 2.19
N SER A 231 -18.26 -11.59 1.81
CA SER A 231 -18.20 -11.10 0.42
C SER A 231 -17.12 -10.03 0.23
N LEU A 232 -16.48 -10.06 -0.94
CA LEU A 232 -15.54 -9.05 -1.39
C LEU A 232 -15.89 -8.60 -2.81
N THR A 233 -15.93 -7.29 -3.03
CA THR A 233 -16.13 -6.69 -4.35
C THR A 233 -14.78 -6.25 -4.89
N VAL A 234 -14.30 -6.92 -5.94
CA VAL A 234 -12.93 -6.76 -6.44
C VAL A 234 -12.95 -6.74 -7.98
N PRO A 235 -12.03 -6.04 -8.66
CA PRO A 235 -11.92 -6.13 -10.13
C PRO A 235 -11.73 -7.58 -10.61
N VAL A 236 -12.27 -7.93 -11.80
CA VAL A 236 -12.19 -9.30 -12.36
C VAL A 236 -10.77 -9.88 -12.37
N GLU A 237 -9.77 -9.04 -12.65
CA GLU A 237 -8.35 -9.45 -12.74
C GLU A 237 -7.76 -9.93 -11.41
N GLU A 238 -8.39 -9.58 -10.29
CA GLU A 238 -7.96 -9.88 -8.93
C GLU A 238 -8.83 -10.98 -8.27
N GLU A 239 -9.75 -11.61 -9.00
CA GLU A 239 -10.65 -12.65 -8.48
C GLU A 239 -9.89 -13.80 -7.80
N LYS A 240 -8.76 -14.23 -8.38
CA LYS A 240 -7.90 -15.29 -7.80
C LYS A 240 -7.31 -14.86 -6.47
N ARG A 241 -6.87 -13.60 -6.36
CA ARG A 241 -6.28 -13.03 -5.14
C ARG A 241 -7.35 -12.91 -4.05
N ALA A 242 -8.54 -12.45 -4.42
CA ALA A 242 -9.70 -12.37 -3.53
C ALA A 242 -10.14 -13.76 -3.00
N LYS A 243 -10.13 -14.80 -3.85
CA LYS A 243 -10.40 -16.18 -3.41
C LYS A 243 -9.38 -16.68 -2.40
N VAL A 244 -8.08 -16.50 -2.68
CA VAL A 244 -7.00 -16.88 -1.75
C VAL A 244 -7.14 -16.14 -0.41
N PHE A 245 -7.47 -14.85 -0.43
CA PHE A 245 -7.75 -14.09 0.78
C PHE A 245 -8.91 -14.70 1.60
N LEU A 246 -10.05 -14.95 0.97
CA LEU A 246 -11.22 -15.52 1.67
C LEU A 246 -10.95 -16.93 2.19
N ASP A 247 -10.21 -17.75 1.44
CA ASP A 247 -9.76 -19.06 1.88
C ASP A 247 -8.84 -18.96 3.11
N ARG A 248 -7.91 -17.98 3.11
CA ARG A 248 -7.06 -17.74 4.28
C ARG A 248 -7.84 -17.29 5.50
N VAL A 249 -8.75 -16.32 5.35
CA VAL A 249 -9.64 -15.89 6.44
C VAL A 249 -10.43 -17.09 6.97
N LYS A 250 -10.96 -17.95 6.09
CA LYS A 250 -11.64 -19.19 6.48
C LYS A 250 -10.72 -20.11 7.28
N THR A 251 -9.48 -20.34 6.84
CA THR A 251 -8.54 -21.21 7.58
C THR A 251 -8.17 -20.64 8.94
N LEU A 252 -7.91 -19.33 9.05
CA LEU A 252 -7.53 -18.69 10.31
C LEU A 252 -8.66 -18.75 11.34
N LEU A 253 -9.91 -18.56 10.91
CA LEU A 253 -11.06 -18.59 11.80
C LEU A 253 -11.52 -20.01 12.18
N THR A 254 -11.21 -21.03 11.36
CA THR A 254 -11.67 -22.42 11.59
C THR A 254 -10.62 -23.32 12.24
N VAL A 255 -9.34 -23.21 11.85
CA VAL A 255 -8.28 -24.13 12.30
C VAL A 255 -7.68 -23.66 13.62
N GLU A 256 -7.26 -22.39 13.73
CA GLU A 256 -6.57 -21.88 14.93
C GLU A 256 -6.99 -20.45 15.33
N PRO A 257 -8.25 -20.23 15.75
CA PRO A 257 -8.67 -18.90 16.20
C PRO A 257 -7.95 -18.41 17.46
N GLY A 258 -7.31 -19.32 18.23
CA GLY A 258 -6.52 -18.97 19.41
C GLY A 258 -5.24 -18.19 19.09
N ARG A 259 -4.64 -18.41 17.91
CA ARG A 259 -3.43 -17.69 17.46
C ARG A 259 -3.71 -16.22 17.18
N LEU A 260 -4.98 -15.86 16.93
CA LEU A 260 -5.38 -14.48 16.62
C LEU A 260 -5.39 -13.56 17.85
N VAL A 261 -5.31 -14.11 19.06
CA VAL A 261 -5.41 -13.36 20.32
C VAL A 261 -4.08 -13.32 21.08
N LEU A 262 -3.18 -14.26 20.81
CA LEU A 262 -1.87 -14.40 21.45
C LEU A 262 -0.85 -13.41 20.89
#